data_AF-A0AAP3A3R8-F1
#
_entry.id   AF-A0AAP3A3R8-F1
#
_cell.length_a   1.000
_cell.length_b   1.000
_cell.length_c   1.000
_cell.angle_alpha   90.00
_cell.angle_beta   90.00
_cell.angle_gamma   90.00
#
_symmetry.space_group_name_H-M   'P 1'
#
loop_
_entity.id
_entity.type
_entity.pdbx_description
1 polymer ?
#
loop_
_entity_poly.entity_id
_entity_poly.type
_entity_poly.pdbx_seq_one_letter_code
_entity_poly.pdbx_strand_id
1 'polypeptide(L)'
;MDKLILTDGDVIDHAQIKSDLLEWIGGENLRELGFDPWSAMQFSLALAEEGIPLVEVPQTVRNLSEAMKETESLVYAGRFHHSNHPVMNWMMSNVTV
;
A
#
# COMPACT_ATOMS: atom_id res chain seq x y z
N MET A 1 -19.52 1.94 -6.15
CA MET A 1 -18.11 2.22 -6.46
C MET A 1 -17.52 0.93 -6.97
N ASP A 2 -17.07 0.93 -8.21
CA ASP A 2 -16.47 -0.25 -8.81
C ASP A 2 -15.25 -0.67 -7.99
N LYS A 3 -15.14 -1.97 -7.70
CA LYS A 3 -14.12 -2.52 -6.80
C LYS A 3 -12.80 -2.84 -7.51
N LEU A 4 -12.75 -2.58 -8.81
CA LEU A 4 -11.62 -2.73 -9.71
C LEU A 4 -11.81 -1.74 -10.86
N ILE A 5 -10.80 -0.92 -11.11
CA ILE A 5 -10.72 -0.04 -12.27
C ILE A 5 -9.60 -0.60 -13.14
N LEU A 6 -9.87 -0.80 -14.42
CA LEU A 6 -8.88 -1.31 -15.37
C LEU A 6 -8.11 -0.13 -15.96
N THR A 7 -6.79 -0.28 -16.01
CA THR A 7 -5.90 0.60 -16.76
C THR A 7 -5.73 0.05 -18.16
N ASP A 8 -5.54 0.93 -19.14
CA ASP A 8 -5.26 0.51 -20.51
C ASP A 8 -3.84 -0.05 -20.65
N GLY A 9 -3.64 -0.94 -21.63
CA GLY A 9 -2.34 -1.54 -21.96
C GLY A 9 -2.00 -2.81 -21.18
N ASP A 10 -0.83 -3.38 -21.48
CA ASP A 10 -0.36 -4.68 -20.94
C ASP A 10 0.81 -4.53 -19.95
N VAL A 11 1.16 -3.29 -19.58
CA VAL A 11 2.30 -2.97 -18.70
C VAL A 11 1.89 -1.99 -17.62
N ILE A 12 2.62 -1.99 -16.51
CA ILE A 12 2.39 -1.06 -15.40
C ILE A 12 2.71 0.37 -15.84
N ASP A 13 1.69 1.23 -15.86
CA ASP A 13 1.85 2.67 -16.08
C ASP A 13 2.11 3.39 -14.75
N HIS A 14 3.38 3.68 -14.47
CA HIS A 14 3.80 4.41 -13.29
C HIS A 14 3.35 5.88 -13.31
N ALA A 15 3.13 6.49 -14.48
CA ALA A 15 2.66 7.86 -14.56
C ALA A 15 1.19 7.95 -14.14
N GLN A 16 0.36 6.99 -14.56
CA GLN A 16 -1.02 6.88 -14.09
C GLN A 16 -1.08 6.66 -12.57
N ILE A 17 -0.29 5.71 -12.03
CA ILE A 17 -0.24 5.46 -10.58
C ILE A 17 0.19 6.72 -9.80
N LYS A 18 1.18 7.47 -10.31
CA LYS A 18 1.60 8.75 -9.69
C LYS A 18 0.46 9.76 -9.68
N SER A 19 -0.25 9.93 -10.81
CA SER A 19 -1.37 10.86 -10.92
C SER A 19 -2.48 10.51 -9.92
N ASP A 20 -2.90 9.25 -9.88
CA ASP A 20 -3.96 8.77 -8.98
C ASP A 20 -3.56 8.94 -7.50
N LEU A 21 -2.29 8.69 -7.17
CA LEU A 21 -1.77 8.90 -5.83
C LEU A 21 -1.81 10.38 -5.43
N LEU A 22 -1.38 11.29 -6.31
CA LEU A 22 -1.39 12.73 -6.05
C LEU A 22 -2.81 13.26 -5.84
N GLU A 23 -3.78 12.78 -6.64
CA GLU A 23 -5.19 13.09 -6.44
C GLU A 23 -5.68 12.59 -5.08
N TRP A 24 -5.33 11.36 -4.71
CA TRP A 24 -5.77 10.75 -3.45
C TRP A 24 -5.22 11.47 -2.21
N ILE A 25 -3.96 11.90 -2.25
CA ILE A 25 -3.34 12.60 -1.10
C ILE A 25 -3.62 14.10 -1.08
N GLY A 26 -4.13 14.69 -2.18
CA GLY A 26 -4.28 16.13 -2.35
C GLY A 26 -5.24 16.84 -1.36
N GLY A 27 -6.02 16.08 -0.58
CA GLY A 27 -6.87 16.59 0.50
C GLY A 27 -6.55 16.02 1.89
N GLU A 28 -5.53 15.19 1.99
CA GLU A 28 -5.22 14.41 3.19
C GLU A 28 -4.01 14.99 3.94
N ASN A 29 -3.97 14.80 5.26
CA ASN A 29 -2.79 15.14 6.06
C ASN A 29 -1.78 13.99 6.03
N LEU A 30 -1.17 13.77 4.86
CA LEU A 30 -0.17 12.74 4.66
C LEU A 30 1.07 13.03 5.52
N ARG A 31 1.43 12.08 6.39
CA ARG A 31 2.66 12.19 7.20
C ARG A 31 3.87 11.66 6.46
N GLU A 32 3.78 10.43 5.98
CA GLU A 32 4.85 9.66 5.34
C GLU A 32 4.22 8.60 4.43
N LEU A 33 4.91 8.22 3.36
CA LEU A 33 4.54 7.14 2.46
C LEU A 33 5.62 6.05 2.51
N GLY A 34 5.25 4.87 3.00
CA GLY A 34 6.11 3.70 3.02
C GLY A 34 6.17 3.03 1.65
N PHE A 35 7.36 2.70 1.15
CA PHE A 35 7.53 1.96 -0.11
C PHE A 35 8.59 0.86 -0.03
N ASP A 36 8.42 -0.20 -0.81
CA ASP A 36 9.46 -1.22 -0.97
C ASP A 36 10.49 -0.75 -2.01
N PRO A 37 11.78 -0.60 -1.66
CA PRO A 37 12.79 -0.15 -2.62
C PRO A 37 13.06 -1.15 -3.74
N TRP A 38 12.68 -2.43 -3.59
CA TRP A 38 12.87 -3.42 -4.65
C TRP A 38 12.00 -3.08 -5.88
N SER A 39 12.64 -2.75 -7.00
CA SER A 39 11.99 -2.40 -8.27
C SER A 39 11.17 -1.09 -8.30
N ALA A 40 11.14 -0.29 -7.22
CA ALA A 40 10.39 0.98 -7.18
C ALA A 40 11.28 2.24 -7.06
N MET A 41 12.60 2.10 -7.14
CA MET A 41 13.54 3.21 -6.93
C MET A 41 13.32 4.40 -7.88
N GLN A 42 13.04 4.16 -9.16
CA GLN A 42 12.76 5.26 -10.10
C GLN A 42 11.43 5.95 -9.79
N PHE A 43 10.44 5.18 -9.34
CA PHE A 43 9.14 5.69 -8.97
C PHE A 43 9.21 6.52 -7.67
N SER A 44 9.98 6.07 -6.67
CA SER A 44 10.18 6.80 -5.42
C SER A 44 10.91 8.13 -5.64
N LEU A 45 11.89 8.20 -6.54
CA LEU A 45 12.53 9.47 -6.92
C LEU A 45 11.51 10.44 -7.53
N ALA A 46 10.65 9.96 -8.43
CA ALA A 46 9.61 10.79 -9.06
C ALA A 46 8.55 11.27 -8.05
N LEU A 47 8.29 10.54 -6.97
CA LEU A 47 7.42 10.98 -5.87
C LEU A 47 8.12 11.96 -4.92
N ALA A 48 9.43 11.78 -4.69
CA ALA A 48 10.23 12.70 -3.88
C ALA A 48 10.29 14.10 -4.49
N GLU A 49 10.33 14.20 -5.83
CA GLU A 49 10.28 15.47 -6.57
C GLU A 49 8.97 16.26 -6.33
N GLU A 50 7.87 15.57 -6.02
CA GLU A 50 6.58 16.19 -5.64
C GLU A 50 6.56 16.63 -4.16
N GLY A 51 7.66 16.45 -3.43
CA GLY A 51 7.77 16.78 -2.01
C GLY A 51 7.10 15.77 -1.07
N ILE A 52 6.80 14.56 -1.56
CA ILE A 52 6.19 13.51 -0.73
C ILE A 52 7.24 12.95 0.24
N PRO A 53 6.96 12.91 1.56
CA PRO A 53 7.85 12.31 2.54
C PRO A 53 7.83 10.78 2.39
N LEU A 54 8.93 10.20 1.93
CA LEU A 54 9.05 8.77 1.64
C LEU A 54 9.88 8.04 2.71
N VAL A 55 9.43 6.84 3.07
CA VAL A 55 10.12 5.94 4.01
C VAL A 55 10.31 4.59 3.36
N GLU A 56 11.53 4.07 3.38
CA GLU A 56 11.79 2.72 2.90
C GLU A 56 11.25 1.68 3.88
N VAL A 57 10.41 0.78 3.37
CA VAL A 57 9.84 -0.36 4.08
C VAL A 57 10.11 -1.64 3.27
N PRO A 58 11.36 -2.16 3.28
CA PRO A 58 11.69 -3.36 2.53
C PRO A 58 10.84 -4.54 2.96
N GLN A 59 10.33 -5.32 2.01
CA GLN A 59 9.49 -6.50 2.29
C GLN A 59 10.31 -7.71 2.76
N THR A 60 10.98 -7.55 3.89
CA THR A 60 11.77 -8.60 4.53
C THR A 60 11.09 -9.09 5.80
N VAL A 61 11.37 -10.33 6.19
CA VAL A 61 10.88 -10.93 7.45
C VAL A 61 11.18 -10.00 8.63
N ARG A 62 12.41 -9.48 8.72
CA ARG A 62 12.81 -8.57 9.80
C ARG A 62 11.94 -7.32 9.89
N ASN A 63 11.53 -6.76 8.75
CA ASN A 63 10.81 -5.49 8.72
C ASN A 63 9.29 -5.66 8.91
N LEU A 64 8.74 -6.80 8.48
CA LEU A 64 7.29 -7.02 8.49
C LEU A 64 6.80 -7.94 9.63
N SER A 65 7.67 -8.76 10.25
CA SER A 65 7.22 -9.77 11.23
C SER A 65 6.45 -9.19 12.40
N GLU A 66 6.96 -8.11 13.01
CA GLU A 66 6.32 -7.52 14.19
C GLU A 66 4.97 -6.89 13.83
N ALA A 67 4.89 -6.17 12.70
CA ALA A 67 3.64 -5.60 12.20
C ALA A 67 2.60 -6.69 11.86
N MET A 68 3.04 -7.83 11.30
CA MET A 68 2.17 -8.97 11.03
C MET A 68 1.63 -9.59 12.32
N LYS A 69 2.47 -9.83 13.33
CA LYS A 69 2.04 -10.36 14.64
C LYS A 69 1.07 -9.42 15.35
N GLU A 70 1.32 -8.11 15.28
CA GLU A 70 0.41 -7.11 15.85
C GLU A 70 -0.94 -7.13 15.13
N THR A 71 -0.93 -7.16 13.79
CA THR A 71 -2.15 -7.26 12.98
C THR A 71 -2.95 -8.52 13.34
N GLU A 72 -2.28 -9.67 13.45
CA GLU A 72 -2.89 -10.94 13.88
C GLU A 72 -3.52 -10.82 15.27
N SER A 73 -2.79 -10.25 16.24
CA SER A 73 -3.30 -10.01 17.60
C SER A 73 -4.55 -9.11 17.61
N LEU A 74 -4.56 -8.04 16.81
CA LEU A 74 -5.71 -7.14 16.67
C LEU A 74 -6.92 -7.83 16.04
N VAL A 75 -6.70 -8.72 15.07
CA VAL A 75 -7.76 -9.52 14.45
C VAL A 75 -8.38 -10.48 15.47
N TYR A 76 -7.56 -11.26 16.20
CA TYR A 76 -8.07 -12.18 17.22
C TYR A 76 -8.77 -11.46 18.37
N ALA A 77 -8.31 -10.27 18.72
CA ALA A 77 -8.96 -9.43 19.74
C ALA A 77 -10.27 -8.77 19.25
N GLY A 78 -10.65 -8.91 17.98
CA GLY A 78 -11.82 -8.23 17.40
C GLY A 78 -11.66 -6.71 17.34
N ARG A 79 -10.42 -6.20 17.32
CA ARG A 79 -10.10 -4.77 17.36
C ARG A 79 -9.67 -4.21 16.00
N PHE A 80 -9.44 -5.08 15.01
CA PHE A 80 -9.12 -4.69 13.64
C PHE A 80 -10.40 -4.39 12.84
N HIS A 81 -10.55 -3.14 12.40
CA HIS A 81 -11.70 -2.69 11.62
C HIS A 81 -11.25 -2.35 10.20
N HIS A 82 -11.97 -2.84 9.18
CA HIS A 82 -11.70 -2.57 7.77
C HIS A 82 -12.99 -2.41 6.99
N SER A 83 -12.93 -1.81 5.80
CA SER A 83 -14.12 -1.40 5.02
C SER A 83 -14.83 -2.55 4.28
N ASN A 84 -14.61 -3.81 4.68
CA ASN A 84 -15.20 -5.00 4.05
C ASN A 84 -14.96 -5.07 2.51
N HIS A 85 -13.76 -4.70 2.07
CA HIS A 85 -13.37 -4.76 0.66
C HIS A 85 -13.12 -6.22 0.24
N PRO A 86 -13.77 -6.76 -0.80
CA PRO A 86 -13.73 -8.19 -1.13
C PRO A 86 -12.34 -8.67 -1.55
N VAL A 87 -11.54 -7.80 -2.20
CA VAL A 87 -10.14 -8.13 -2.51
C VAL A 87 -9.33 -8.30 -1.23
N MET A 88 -9.51 -7.40 -0.25
CA MET A 88 -8.83 -7.51 1.06
C MET A 88 -9.27 -8.76 1.81
N ASN A 89 -10.58 -9.05 1.81
CA ASN A 89 -11.14 -10.25 2.45
C ASN A 89 -10.56 -11.53 1.83
N TRP A 90 -10.47 -11.56 0.50
CA TRP A 90 -9.88 -12.70 -0.21
C TRP A 90 -8.40 -12.86 0.15
N MET A 91 -7.59 -11.79 0.10
CA MET A 91 -6.18 -11.84 0.47
C MET A 91 -5.99 -12.36 1.91
N MET A 92 -6.75 -11.83 2.88
CA MET A 92 -6.69 -12.29 4.27
C MET A 92 -7.13 -13.75 4.44
N SER A 93 -8.12 -14.22 3.66
CA SER A 93 -8.60 -15.61 3.72
C SER A 93 -7.57 -16.65 3.25
N ASN A 94 -6.56 -16.21 2.49
CA ASN A 94 -5.49 -17.07 1.99
C ASN A 94 -4.28 -17.15 2.94
N VAL A 95 -4.28 -16.38 4.03
CA VAL A 95 -3.19 -16.39 5.02
C VAL A 95 -3.33 -17.63 5.91
N THR A 96 -2.21 -18.34 6.10
CA THR A 96 -2.10 -19.52 6.98
C THR A 96 -0.95 -19.32 7.97
N VAL A 97 -1.12 -19.81 9.20
CA VAL A 97 -0.13 -19.77 10.27
C VAL A 97 0.45 -21.16 10.52
#